data_AF-A0A1J3GQS3-F1
#
_entry.id   AF-A0A1J3GQS3-F1
#
_cell.length_a   1.000
_cell.length_b   1.000
_cell.length_c   1.000
_cell.angle_alpha   90.00
_cell.angle_beta   90.00
_cell.angle_gamma   90.00
#
_symmetry.space_group_name_H-M   'P 1'
#
loop_
_entity.id
_entity.type
_entity.pdbx_description
1 polymer ?
#
loop_
_entity_poly.entity_id
_entity_poly.type
_entity_poly.pdbx_seq_one_letter_code
_entity_poly.pdbx_strand_id
1 'polypeptide(L)'
;DHDLAFNLQMQEALAASRAAHTSSPESPSAKDFDAGTVNFTGGDGEDGNEFDFTCLILQDIARVYQERQDREFGEQEMKRLKMDLDRRIHDQKFAKEIMNIPDGEWSKDGDNIQKPYTFEAASSSSSVAPFSFASIGDESFRVYCKGLVNEERIGDTRAMVGGIGVAICDSADNLIWEVNKVLEAGESKTSLVAEMEALVLGLDEALTFDLGRVTFFIDDFKIFNFVTGRVIPRASNTVATLLNQVTLLRAKFTYCEPSLLARSDVKFV
;
A
#
# COMPACT_ATOMS: atom_id res chain seq x y z
N ASP A 1 32.12 25.43 -17.78
CA ASP A 1 31.41 26.68 -17.42
C ASP A 1 30.16 26.50 -16.58
N HIS A 2 29.28 25.52 -16.82
CA HIS A 2 28.05 25.35 -16.03
C HIS A 2 28.28 24.98 -14.55
N ASP A 3 29.22 24.10 -14.25
CA ASP A 3 29.51 23.72 -12.85
C ASP A 3 30.17 24.85 -12.06
N LEU A 4 30.90 25.75 -12.73
CA LEU A 4 31.50 26.91 -12.09
C LEU A 4 30.43 27.94 -11.75
N ALA A 5 29.49 28.19 -12.67
CA ALA A 5 28.36 29.08 -12.44
C ALA A 5 27.44 28.57 -11.31
N PHE A 6 27.16 27.26 -11.28
CA PHE A 6 26.36 26.64 -10.23
C PHE A 6 27.01 26.77 -8.85
N ASN A 7 28.32 26.49 -8.75
CA ASN A 7 29.06 26.65 -7.50
C ASN A 7 29.11 28.10 -7.04
N LEU A 8 29.28 29.05 -7.97
CA LEU A 8 29.28 30.48 -7.65
C LEU A 8 27.92 30.94 -7.11
N GLN A 9 26.82 30.50 -7.74
CA GLN A 9 25.45 30.79 -7.28
C GLN A 9 25.15 30.20 -5.91
N MET A 10 25.58 28.96 -5.66
CA MET A 10 25.40 28.32 -4.36
C MET A 10 26.20 29.03 -3.26
N GLN A 11 27.39 29.52 -3.59
CA GLN A 11 28.24 30.25 -2.66
C GLN A 11 27.69 31.66 -2.34
N GLU A 12 27.13 32.36 -3.34
CA GLU A 12 26.44 33.64 -3.15
C GLU A 12 25.16 33.49 -2.30
N ALA A 13 24.37 32.45 -2.54
CA ALA A 13 23.15 32.19 -1.76
C ALA A 13 23.46 31.94 -0.26
N LEU A 14 24.54 31.19 0.03
CA LEU A 14 25.01 30.95 1.40
C LEU A 14 25.57 32.22 2.06
N ALA A 15 26.28 33.07 1.30
CA ALA A 15 26.80 34.33 1.80
C ALA A 15 25.69 35.34 2.12
N ALA A 16 24.67 35.44 1.25
CA ALA A 16 23.49 36.28 1.48
C ALA A 16 22.70 35.83 2.71
N SER A 17 22.56 34.51 2.90
CA SER A 17 21.87 33.94 4.07
C SER A 17 22.61 34.24 5.38
N ARG A 18 23.95 34.29 5.39
CA ARG A 18 24.74 34.66 6.58
C ARG A 18 24.67 36.15 6.92
N ALA A 19 24.46 37.01 5.94
CA ALA A 19 24.38 38.47 6.17
C ALA A 19 23.06 38.88 6.85
N ALA A 20 21.99 38.11 6.67
CA ALA A 20 20.66 38.40 7.20
C ALA A 20 20.48 38.10 8.72
N HIS A 21 21.43 37.40 9.37
CA HIS A 21 21.30 36.95 10.76
C HIS A 21 22.33 37.58 11.73
N THR A 22 22.54 38.90 11.65
CA THR A 22 23.37 39.60 12.67
C THR A 22 22.58 40.13 13.87
N SER A 23 21.28 39.86 13.98
CA SER A 23 20.52 40.08 15.21
C SER A 23 19.94 38.76 15.69
N SER A 24 20.51 38.21 16.77
CA SER A 24 19.89 37.15 17.56
C SER A 24 18.60 37.66 18.21
N PRO A 25 17.47 36.95 18.08
CA PRO A 25 16.44 36.92 19.11
C PRO A 25 16.66 35.70 20.01
N GLU A 26 16.44 35.88 21.30
CA GLU A 26 16.43 34.79 22.28
C GLU A 26 15.37 33.75 21.93
N SER A 27 15.70 32.47 22.16
CA SER A 27 14.83 31.33 21.88
C SER A 27 13.58 31.33 22.78
N PRO A 28 12.35 31.24 22.24
CA PRO A 28 11.20 30.86 23.05
C PRO A 28 11.12 29.33 23.17
N SER A 29 10.80 28.89 24.38
CA SER A 29 10.67 27.49 24.77
C SER A 29 9.49 26.83 24.06
N ALA A 30 9.70 25.60 23.59
CA ALA A 30 8.70 24.78 22.92
C ALA A 30 7.67 24.24 23.91
N LYS A 31 6.60 25.01 24.21
CA LYS A 31 5.32 24.48 24.69
C LYS A 31 4.17 25.34 24.20
N ASP A 32 3.15 24.64 23.72
CA ASP A 32 1.83 25.11 23.31
C ASP A 32 1.81 25.87 21.97
N PHE A 33 1.39 25.22 20.87
CA PHE A 33 0.36 25.80 19.99
C PHE A 33 -0.31 24.70 19.16
N ASP A 34 -1.62 24.67 19.34
CA ASP A 34 -2.62 23.73 18.83
C ASP A 34 -2.81 23.84 17.31
N ALA A 35 -3.08 22.71 16.66
CA ALA A 35 -3.30 22.62 15.23
C ALA A 35 -4.73 23.09 14.89
N GLY A 36 -4.90 24.39 14.61
CA GLY A 36 -6.21 24.96 14.31
C GLY A 36 -6.18 26.12 13.32
N THR A 37 -6.67 25.86 12.11
CA THR A 37 -7.34 26.80 11.19
C THR A 37 -6.51 27.98 10.66
N VAL A 38 -6.06 27.87 9.40
CA VAL A 38 -5.56 29.01 8.62
C VAL A 38 -6.73 29.89 8.15
N ASN A 39 -6.94 31.03 8.83
CA ASN A 39 -7.87 32.07 8.40
C ASN A 39 -7.19 33.01 7.40
N PHE A 40 -7.69 33.03 6.16
CA PHE A 40 -7.35 34.03 5.15
C PHE A 40 -8.18 35.30 5.37
N THR A 41 -7.78 36.16 6.30
CA THR A 41 -8.29 37.53 6.35
C THR A 41 -7.14 38.49 6.11
N GLY A 42 -7.05 38.98 4.86
CA GLY A 42 -6.29 40.19 4.57
C GLY A 42 -6.90 41.34 5.37
N GLY A 43 -6.16 41.79 6.38
CA GLY A 43 -6.52 42.95 7.19
C GLY A 43 -5.47 44.03 6.99
N ASP A 44 -5.88 45.13 6.36
CA ASP A 44 -5.24 46.44 6.55
C ASP A 44 -5.26 46.76 8.05
N GLY A 45 -4.08 46.87 8.67
CA GLY A 45 -3.96 47.28 10.07
C GLY A 45 -2.55 47.09 10.62
N GLU A 46 -1.77 48.18 10.58
CA GLU A 46 -0.65 48.68 11.41
C GLU A 46 0.12 47.82 12.46
N ASP A 47 -0.04 46.51 12.57
CA ASP A 47 0.85 45.65 13.37
C ASP A 47 1.53 44.63 12.45
N GLY A 48 2.86 44.73 12.37
CA GLY A 48 3.73 44.04 11.41
C GLY A 48 3.88 42.54 11.66
N ASN A 49 2.78 41.78 11.74
CA ASN A 49 2.82 40.34 11.66
C ASN A 49 2.97 39.94 10.18
N GLU A 50 4.16 40.25 9.63
CA GLU A 50 4.63 39.78 8.34
C GLU A 50 4.45 38.27 8.30
N PHE A 51 3.59 37.78 7.42
CA PHE A 51 3.31 36.36 7.27
C PHE A 51 4.64 35.63 7.03
N ASP A 52 5.07 34.80 7.97
CA ASP A 52 6.40 34.20 7.91
C ASP A 52 6.42 33.04 6.90
N PHE A 53 6.62 33.42 5.63
CA PHE A 53 6.83 32.49 4.53
C PHE A 53 8.01 31.55 4.80
N THR A 54 9.00 31.96 5.60
CA THR A 54 10.16 31.13 5.94
C THR A 54 9.74 29.95 6.80
N CYS A 55 8.93 30.18 7.83
CA CYS A 55 8.38 29.11 8.67
C CYS A 55 7.55 28.10 7.87
N LEU A 56 6.69 28.58 6.97
CA LEU A 56 5.87 27.70 6.13
C LEU A 56 6.75 26.84 5.20
N ILE A 57 7.75 27.44 4.54
CA ILE A 57 8.69 26.71 3.67
C ILE A 57 9.49 25.68 4.48
N LEU A 58 9.97 26.03 5.68
CA LEU A 58 10.69 25.09 6.54
C LEU A 58 9.81 23.91 6.98
N GLN A 59 8.53 24.17 7.28
CA GLN A 59 7.56 23.13 7.62
C GLN A 59 7.30 22.17 6.44
N ASP A 60 7.15 22.70 5.22
CA ASP A 60 6.98 21.88 4.02
C ASP A 60 8.23 21.08 3.69
N ILE A 61 9.43 21.66 3.85
CA ILE A 61 10.70 20.95 3.71
C ILE A 61 10.78 19.78 4.70
N ALA A 62 10.47 20.02 5.97
CA ALA A 62 10.47 18.99 7.00
C ALA A 62 9.48 17.86 6.68
N ARG A 63 8.27 18.22 6.21
CA ARG A 63 7.24 17.27 5.78
C ARG A 63 7.73 16.40 4.63
N VAL A 64 8.29 16.99 3.58
CA VAL A 64 8.80 16.24 2.41
C VAL A 64 9.96 15.33 2.79
N TYR A 65 10.84 15.77 3.69
CA TYR A 65 11.92 14.92 4.20
C TYR A 65 11.41 13.73 4.99
N GLN A 66 10.40 13.93 5.82
CA GLN A 66 9.72 12.87 6.54
C GLN A 66 9.02 11.90 5.57
N GLU A 67 8.22 12.40 4.64
CA GLU A 67 7.53 11.58 3.62
C GLU A 67 8.52 10.71 2.82
N ARG A 68 9.70 11.25 2.50
CA ARG A 68 10.75 10.50 1.83
C ARG A 68 11.31 9.38 2.72
N GLN A 69 11.59 9.66 3.99
CA GLN A 69 12.09 8.65 4.92
C GLN A 69 11.06 7.55 5.15
N ASP A 70 9.78 7.93 5.33
CA ASP A 70 8.67 7.01 5.50
C ASP A 70 8.50 6.12 4.27
N ARG A 71 8.62 6.68 3.05
CA ARG A 71 8.60 5.90 1.81
C ARG A 71 9.77 4.93 1.71
N GLU A 72 10.99 5.39 2.02
CA GLU A 72 12.19 4.53 2.00
C GLU A 72 12.07 3.38 3.01
N PHE A 73 11.53 3.65 4.20
CA PHE A 73 11.24 2.63 5.21
C PHE A 73 10.18 1.63 4.71
N GLY A 74 9.08 2.12 4.13
CA GLY A 74 8.02 1.29 3.56
C GLY A 74 8.53 0.37 2.45
N GLU A 75 9.38 0.87 1.55
CA GLU A 75 10.00 0.07 0.48
C GLU A 75 10.89 -1.05 1.04
N GLN A 76 11.62 -0.79 2.13
CA GLN A 76 12.46 -1.79 2.79
C GLN A 76 11.65 -2.87 3.48
N GLU A 77 10.60 -2.49 4.22
CA GLU A 77 9.71 -3.45 4.87
C GLU A 77 8.94 -4.28 3.83
N MET A 78 8.50 -3.67 2.73
CA MET A 78 7.90 -4.39 1.60
C MET A 78 8.87 -5.45 1.04
N LYS A 79 10.13 -5.10 0.83
CA LYS A 79 11.15 -6.06 0.38
C LYS A 79 11.34 -7.20 1.37
N ARG A 80 11.38 -6.90 2.67
CA ARG A 80 11.49 -7.90 3.74
C ARG A 80 10.30 -8.85 3.74
N LEU A 81 9.07 -8.35 3.60
CA LEU A 81 7.85 -9.16 3.55
C LEU A 81 7.85 -10.09 2.34
N LYS A 82 8.29 -9.62 1.18
CA LYS A 82 8.46 -10.48 -0.01
C LYS A 82 9.44 -11.63 0.22
N MET A 83 10.59 -11.35 0.84
CA MET A 83 11.59 -12.38 1.17
C MET A 83 11.05 -13.40 2.17
N ASP A 84 10.35 -12.93 3.20
CA ASP A 84 9.74 -13.79 4.20
C ASP A 84 8.66 -14.69 3.59
N LEU A 85 7.85 -14.16 2.68
CA LEU A 85 6.84 -14.92 1.96
C LEU A 85 7.45 -16.03 1.11
N ASP A 86 8.48 -15.72 0.31
CA ASP A 86 9.16 -16.70 -0.54
C ASP A 86 9.76 -17.85 0.28
N ARG A 87 10.38 -17.53 1.44
CA ARG A 87 10.87 -18.53 2.39
C ARG A 87 9.73 -19.39 2.95
N ARG A 88 8.63 -18.78 3.39
CA ARG A 88 7.47 -19.52 3.92
C ARG A 88 6.90 -20.49 2.90
N ILE A 89 6.78 -20.07 1.63
CA ILE A 89 6.29 -20.93 0.55
C ILE A 89 7.24 -22.09 0.29
N HIS A 90 8.55 -21.82 0.27
CA HIS A 90 9.57 -22.87 0.16
C HIS A 90 9.41 -23.90 1.29
N ASP A 91 9.35 -23.45 2.54
CA ASP A 91 9.26 -24.32 3.71
C ASP A 91 7.95 -25.12 3.72
N GLN A 92 6.84 -24.50 3.30
CA GLN A 92 5.55 -25.17 3.17
C GLN A 92 5.57 -26.25 2.08
N LYS A 93 6.20 -25.97 0.92
CA LYS A 93 6.37 -26.97 -0.14
C LYS A 93 7.20 -28.15 0.35
N PHE A 94 8.31 -27.88 1.03
CA PHE A 94 9.15 -28.92 1.59
C PHE A 94 8.41 -29.76 2.66
N ALA A 95 7.63 -29.12 3.54
CA ALA A 95 6.81 -29.83 4.51
C ALA A 95 5.77 -30.75 3.82
N LYS A 96 5.10 -30.27 2.75
CA LYS A 96 4.17 -31.09 1.97
C LYS A 96 4.87 -32.29 1.31
N GLU A 97 6.09 -32.11 0.81
CA GLU A 97 6.88 -33.21 0.27
C GLU A 97 7.19 -34.26 1.32
N ILE A 98 7.68 -33.85 2.49
CA ILE A 98 7.97 -34.76 3.63
C ILE A 98 6.75 -35.58 4.00
N MET A 99 5.58 -34.95 4.10
CA MET A 99 4.32 -35.61 4.45
C MET A 99 3.87 -36.66 3.43
N ASN A 100 4.35 -36.58 2.19
CA ASN A 100 4.01 -37.51 1.11
C ASN A 100 5.01 -38.68 0.98
N ILE A 101 6.08 -38.71 1.79
CA ILE A 101 7.07 -39.79 1.78
C ILE A 101 6.49 -41.02 2.50
N PRO A 102 6.45 -42.21 1.87
CA PRO A 102 6.02 -43.43 2.54
C PRO A 102 6.94 -43.81 3.72
N ASP A 103 6.36 -44.34 4.81
CA ASP A 103 7.11 -44.72 6.02
C ASP A 103 8.32 -45.63 5.76
N GLY A 104 8.22 -46.52 4.75
CA GLY A 104 9.30 -47.44 4.38
C GLY A 104 10.51 -46.76 3.72
N GLU A 105 10.30 -45.62 3.05
CA GLU A 105 11.37 -44.78 2.49
C GLU A 105 11.91 -43.83 3.56
N TRP A 106 11.02 -43.24 4.35
CA TRP A 106 11.38 -42.40 5.49
C TRP A 106 12.29 -43.13 6.48
N SER A 107 11.99 -44.39 6.80
CA SER A 107 12.79 -45.20 7.72
C SER A 107 14.22 -45.48 7.23
N LYS A 108 14.49 -45.32 5.93
CA LYS A 108 15.82 -45.58 5.34
C LYS A 108 16.65 -44.31 5.24
N ASP A 109 16.05 -43.23 4.74
CA ASP A 109 16.77 -42.04 4.33
C ASP A 109 16.23 -40.73 4.92
N GLY A 110 15.23 -40.78 5.82
CA GLY A 110 14.58 -39.59 6.39
C GLY A 110 15.54 -38.61 7.07
N ASP A 111 16.56 -39.12 7.77
CA ASP A 111 17.57 -38.30 8.47
C ASP A 111 18.46 -37.48 7.50
N ASN A 112 18.50 -37.85 6.22
CA ASN A 112 19.34 -37.22 5.21
C ASN A 112 18.58 -36.21 4.34
N ILE A 113 17.28 -36.01 4.56
CA ILE A 113 16.46 -35.14 3.71
C ILE A 113 16.58 -33.69 4.19
N GLN A 114 17.26 -32.87 3.40
CA GLN A 114 17.38 -31.43 3.63
C GLN A 114 17.17 -30.67 2.32
N LYS A 115 16.36 -29.63 2.37
CA LYS A 115 16.24 -28.62 1.31
C LYS A 115 16.44 -27.25 1.95
N PRO A 116 17.69 -26.75 2.06
CA PRO A 116 17.92 -25.44 2.63
C PRO A 116 17.37 -24.35 1.70
N TYR A 117 16.73 -23.33 2.28
CA TYR A 117 16.29 -22.16 1.53
C TYR A 117 17.50 -21.40 0.99
N THR A 118 17.62 -21.30 -0.34
CA THR A 118 18.66 -20.52 -0.99
C THR A 118 18.05 -19.32 -1.68
N PHE A 119 18.59 -18.14 -1.35
CA PHE A 119 18.13 -16.87 -1.90
C PHE A 119 18.41 -16.71 -3.41
N GLU A 120 19.40 -17.44 -3.89
CA GLU A 120 19.72 -17.58 -5.30
C GLU A 120 19.32 -18.99 -5.73
N ALA A 121 18.54 -19.10 -6.80
CA ALA A 121 18.43 -20.34 -7.54
C ALA A 121 19.85 -20.76 -7.95
N ALA A 122 20.44 -21.71 -7.24
CA ALA A 122 21.68 -22.33 -7.66
C ALA A 122 21.41 -23.10 -8.95
N SER A 123 21.65 -22.43 -10.08
CA SER A 123 21.86 -23.08 -11.36
C SER A 123 22.90 -22.28 -12.11
N SER A 124 24.10 -22.85 -12.12
CA SER A 124 25.27 -22.45 -12.88
C SER A 124 24.92 -22.02 -14.30
N SER A 125 24.74 -20.72 -14.52
CA SER A 125 25.14 -20.03 -15.75
C SER A 125 24.91 -18.53 -15.59
N SER A 126 25.88 -17.78 -16.10
CA SER A 126 25.98 -16.33 -16.08
C SER A 126 24.70 -15.63 -16.58
N SER A 127 23.91 -15.10 -15.66
CA SER A 127 23.24 -13.81 -15.80
C SER A 127 22.75 -13.41 -14.41
N VAL A 128 23.10 -12.20 -13.98
CA VAL A 128 22.58 -11.62 -12.74
C VAL A 128 21.11 -11.29 -13.01
N ALA A 129 20.25 -12.30 -12.87
CA ALA A 129 18.82 -12.09 -12.93
C ALA A 129 18.41 -11.29 -11.70
N PRO A 130 17.53 -10.28 -11.83
CA PRO A 130 16.92 -9.64 -10.68
C PRO A 130 16.21 -10.71 -9.83
N PHE A 131 16.20 -10.49 -8.51
CA PHE A 131 15.50 -11.24 -7.47
C PHE A 131 14.31 -12.06 -8.03
N SER A 132 14.51 -13.36 -8.23
CA SER A 132 13.47 -14.24 -8.78
C SER A 132 12.73 -14.92 -7.65
N PHE A 133 11.52 -14.46 -7.36
CA PHE A 133 10.60 -15.10 -6.41
C PHE A 133 9.92 -16.31 -7.05
N ALA A 134 10.71 -17.25 -7.57
CA ALA A 134 10.22 -18.38 -8.35
C ALA A 134 9.21 -19.23 -7.56
N SER A 135 9.33 -19.28 -6.23
CA SER A 135 8.41 -20.05 -5.38
C SER A 135 7.01 -19.43 -5.31
N ILE A 136 6.91 -18.09 -5.39
CA ILE A 136 5.66 -17.32 -5.39
C ILE A 136 4.85 -17.56 -6.67
N GLY A 137 5.51 -17.70 -7.82
CA GLY A 137 4.84 -17.72 -9.13
C GLY A 137 3.83 -18.86 -9.36
N ASP A 138 4.01 -20.00 -8.71
CA ASP A 138 3.12 -21.17 -8.84
C ASP A 138 2.04 -21.23 -7.74
N GLU A 139 2.22 -20.47 -6.65
CA GLU A 139 1.30 -20.46 -5.52
C GLU A 139 0.05 -19.64 -5.83
N SER A 140 -1.11 -20.09 -5.32
CA SER A 140 -2.36 -19.34 -5.45
C SER A 140 -2.66 -18.56 -4.17
N PHE A 141 -2.75 -17.25 -4.28
CA PHE A 141 -3.03 -16.36 -3.18
C PHE A 141 -4.50 -16.01 -3.08
N ARG A 142 -4.89 -15.58 -1.89
CA ARG A 142 -6.24 -15.24 -1.51
C ARG A 142 -6.30 -13.77 -1.16
N VAL A 143 -7.18 -13.01 -1.78
CA VAL A 143 -7.33 -11.57 -1.54
C VAL A 143 -8.74 -11.29 -1.03
N TYR A 144 -8.83 -10.73 0.16
CA TYR A 144 -10.06 -10.27 0.78
C TYR A 144 -10.10 -8.75 0.70
N CYS A 145 -11.22 -8.21 0.26
CA CYS A 145 -11.42 -6.77 0.07
C CYS A 145 -12.74 -6.36 0.70
N LYS A 146 -12.77 -5.25 1.44
CA LYS A 146 -14.01 -4.64 1.90
C LYS A 146 -13.95 -3.14 1.84
N GLY A 147 -15.04 -2.55 1.35
CA GLY A 147 -15.33 -1.15 1.55
C GLY A 147 -16.52 -0.99 2.49
N LEU A 148 -16.41 -0.07 3.43
CA LEU A 148 -17.48 0.29 4.35
C LEU A 148 -17.73 1.79 4.26
N VAL A 149 -18.99 2.19 4.34
CA VAL A 149 -19.39 3.59 4.41
C VAL A 149 -20.44 3.71 5.50
N ASN A 150 -20.25 4.69 6.38
CA ASN A 150 -21.18 5.00 7.46
C ASN A 150 -21.50 6.50 7.49
N GLU A 151 -22.70 6.84 7.95
CA GLU A 151 -23.09 8.22 8.19
C GLU A 151 -22.75 8.57 9.64
N GLU A 152 -21.78 9.47 9.83
CA GLU A 152 -21.31 9.91 11.13
C GLU A 152 -21.75 11.35 11.43
N ARG A 153 -22.00 11.64 12.71
CA ARG A 153 -22.32 12.99 13.18
C ARG A 153 -21.04 13.67 13.64
N ILE A 154 -20.60 14.69 12.91
CA ILE A 154 -19.45 15.51 13.24
C ILE A 154 -19.99 16.89 13.62
N GLY A 155 -20.14 17.12 14.93
CA GLY A 155 -20.85 18.30 15.45
C GLY A 155 -22.33 18.29 15.06
N ASP A 156 -22.81 19.39 14.47
CA ASP A 156 -24.20 19.53 13.99
C ASP A 156 -24.42 19.00 12.57
N THR A 157 -23.34 18.59 11.88
CA THR A 157 -23.39 18.15 10.48
C THR A 157 -23.28 16.62 10.38
N ARG A 158 -24.04 16.03 9.45
CA ARG A 158 -23.92 14.61 9.10
C ARG A 158 -22.96 14.49 7.92
N ALA A 159 -21.95 13.64 8.07
CA ALA A 159 -20.92 13.40 7.05
C ALA A 159 -20.82 11.91 6.74
N MET A 160 -20.61 11.59 5.46
CA MET A 160 -20.36 10.22 5.03
C MET A 160 -18.88 9.89 5.19
N VAL A 161 -18.57 9.02 6.14
CA VAL A 161 -17.22 8.50 6.40
C VAL A 161 -17.12 7.11 5.79
N GLY A 162 -15.97 6.77 5.22
CA GLY A 162 -15.77 5.45 4.66
C GLY A 162 -14.35 4.96 4.86
N GLY A 163 -14.19 3.65 4.78
CA GLY A 163 -12.92 2.97 4.88
C GLY A 163 -12.85 1.78 3.93
N ILE A 164 -11.64 1.43 3.55
CA ILE A 164 -11.31 0.25 2.76
C ILE A 164 -10.34 -0.59 3.58
N GLY A 165 -10.59 -1.89 3.63
CA GLY A 165 -9.65 -2.89 4.15
C GLY A 165 -9.35 -3.93 3.07
N VAL A 166 -8.08 -4.35 3.01
CA VAL A 166 -7.60 -5.41 2.14
C VAL A 166 -6.70 -6.33 2.95
N ALA A 167 -6.89 -7.64 2.79
CA ALA A 167 -6.01 -8.65 3.32
C ALA A 167 -5.56 -9.63 2.22
N ILE A 168 -4.25 -9.87 2.13
CA ILE A 168 -3.64 -10.86 1.25
C ILE A 168 -3.19 -12.04 2.11
N CYS A 169 -3.61 -13.24 1.72
CA CYS A 169 -3.29 -14.49 2.39
C CYS A 169 -2.66 -15.50 1.42
N ASP A 170 -1.93 -16.46 1.97
CA ASP A 170 -1.47 -17.63 1.22
C ASP A 170 -2.64 -18.59 0.91
N SER A 171 -2.35 -19.72 0.24
CA SER A 171 -3.37 -20.71 -0.10
C SER A 171 -4.04 -21.36 1.12
N ALA A 172 -3.37 -21.33 2.28
CA ALA A 172 -3.80 -21.90 3.55
C ALA A 172 -4.50 -20.89 4.47
N ASP A 173 -4.84 -19.70 3.96
CA ASP A 173 -5.47 -18.59 4.70
C ASP A 173 -4.58 -18.00 5.81
N ASN A 174 -3.26 -18.12 5.72
CA ASN A 174 -2.36 -17.37 6.61
C ASN A 174 -2.21 -15.94 6.07
N LEU A 175 -2.42 -14.95 6.93
CA LEU A 175 -2.25 -13.54 6.58
C LEU A 175 -0.79 -13.23 6.20
N ILE A 176 -0.62 -12.56 5.08
CA ILE A 176 0.67 -12.09 4.57
C ILE A 176 0.76 -10.57 4.72
N TRP A 177 -0.31 -9.88 4.33
CA TRP A 177 -0.35 -8.42 4.27
C TRP A 177 -1.75 -7.93 4.54
N GLU A 178 -1.86 -6.80 5.22
CA GLU A 178 -3.11 -6.10 5.48
C GLU A 178 -2.88 -4.60 5.26
N VAL A 179 -3.81 -3.96 4.55
CA VAL A 179 -3.81 -2.51 4.39
C VAL A 179 -5.20 -1.96 4.61
N ASN A 180 -5.26 -0.87 5.40
CA ASN A 180 -6.47 -0.15 5.70
C ASN A 180 -6.31 1.30 5.23
N LYS A 181 -7.27 1.78 4.45
CA LYS A 181 -7.28 3.14 3.90
C LYS A 181 -8.58 3.84 4.27
N VAL A 182 -8.46 5.03 4.85
CA VAL A 182 -9.60 5.91 5.07
C VAL A 182 -9.97 6.55 3.74
N LEU A 183 -11.26 6.55 3.42
CA LEU A 183 -11.76 7.25 2.25
C LEU A 183 -11.97 8.73 2.60
N GLU A 184 -11.50 9.65 1.77
CA GLU A 184 -11.63 11.11 1.96
C GLU A 184 -13.08 11.58 1.87
N ALA A 185 -13.59 12.34 2.84
CA ALA A 185 -14.99 12.74 2.91
C ALA A 185 -15.48 13.38 1.59
N GLY A 186 -16.61 12.89 1.05
CA GLY A 186 -17.15 13.35 -0.23
C GLY A 186 -18.60 12.94 -0.44
N GLU A 187 -19.34 13.76 -1.19
CA GLU A 187 -20.81 13.69 -1.31
C GLU A 187 -21.35 12.45 -2.07
N SER A 188 -20.49 11.66 -2.73
CA SER A 188 -20.89 10.58 -3.63
C SER A 188 -20.44 9.17 -3.20
N LYS A 189 -20.07 8.98 -1.92
CA LYS A 189 -19.68 7.67 -1.42
C LYS A 189 -20.87 6.79 -1.11
N THR A 190 -21.10 5.83 -2.00
CA THR A 190 -22.01 4.72 -1.73
C THR A 190 -21.20 3.51 -1.27
N SER A 191 -21.82 2.62 -0.49
CA SER A 191 -21.21 1.34 -0.10
C SER A 191 -20.69 0.55 -1.32
N LEU A 192 -21.40 0.62 -2.45
CA LEU A 192 -21.00 -0.02 -3.70
C LEU A 192 -19.69 0.55 -4.25
N VAL A 193 -19.52 1.87 -4.23
CA VAL A 193 -18.28 2.52 -4.69
C VAL A 193 -17.12 2.14 -3.78
N ALA A 194 -17.31 2.19 -2.46
CA ALA A 194 -16.26 1.81 -1.51
C ALA A 194 -15.83 0.35 -1.69
N GLU A 195 -16.76 -0.59 -1.88
CA GLU A 195 -16.42 -2.00 -2.12
C GLU A 195 -15.70 -2.20 -3.45
N MET A 196 -16.09 -1.48 -4.51
CA MET A 196 -15.38 -1.53 -5.79
C MET A 196 -13.97 -0.92 -5.72
N GLU A 197 -13.78 0.16 -4.97
CA GLU A 197 -12.46 0.74 -4.70
C GLU A 197 -11.59 -0.22 -3.87
N ALA A 198 -12.19 -0.95 -2.92
CA ALA A 198 -11.49 -1.98 -2.18
C ALA A 198 -10.97 -3.11 -3.07
N LEU A 199 -11.74 -3.51 -4.08
CA LEU A 199 -11.29 -4.49 -5.09
C LEU A 199 -10.14 -3.96 -5.94
N VAL A 200 -10.20 -2.70 -6.37
CA VAL A 200 -9.11 -2.07 -7.12
C VAL A 200 -7.84 -2.04 -6.27
N LEU A 201 -7.94 -1.57 -5.02
CA LEU A 201 -6.80 -1.52 -4.10
C LEU A 201 -6.23 -2.92 -3.87
N GLY A 202 -7.06 -3.92 -3.59
CA GLY A 202 -6.56 -5.26 -3.29
C GLY A 202 -5.89 -5.96 -4.47
N LEU A 203 -6.38 -5.73 -5.69
CA LEU A 203 -5.71 -6.23 -6.89
C LEU A 203 -4.40 -5.47 -7.17
N ASP A 204 -4.34 -4.17 -6.90
CA ASP A 204 -3.11 -3.39 -7.07
C ASP A 204 -2.03 -3.77 -6.05
N GLU A 205 -2.41 -3.97 -4.79
CA GLU A 205 -1.54 -4.50 -3.74
C GLU A 205 -1.02 -5.89 -4.11
N ALA A 206 -1.88 -6.77 -4.61
CA ALA A 206 -1.46 -8.10 -5.06
C ALA A 206 -0.45 -8.05 -6.22
N LEU A 207 -0.57 -7.09 -7.14
CA LEU A 207 0.43 -6.86 -8.19
C LEU A 207 1.72 -6.27 -7.62
N THR A 208 1.63 -5.38 -6.62
CA THR A 208 2.79 -4.84 -5.90
C THR A 208 3.59 -5.95 -5.23
N PHE A 209 2.92 -7.03 -4.78
CA PHE A 209 3.56 -8.23 -4.25
C PHE A 209 4.10 -9.21 -5.33
N ASP A 210 3.98 -8.88 -6.61
CA ASP A 210 4.34 -9.75 -7.75
C ASP A 210 3.62 -11.11 -7.73
N LEU A 211 2.38 -11.15 -7.22
CA LEU A 211 1.59 -12.38 -7.13
C LEU A 211 1.07 -12.75 -8.52
N GLY A 212 1.44 -13.94 -9.01
CA GLY A 212 1.04 -14.41 -10.34
C GLY A 212 -0.39 -14.97 -10.39
N ARG A 213 -0.83 -15.66 -9.33
CA ARG A 213 -2.12 -16.37 -9.27
C ARG A 213 -2.91 -15.92 -8.04
N VAL A 214 -4.08 -15.33 -8.25
CA VAL A 214 -4.91 -14.76 -7.18
C VAL A 214 -6.37 -15.23 -7.32
N THR A 215 -6.97 -15.61 -6.20
CA THR A 215 -8.43 -15.67 -6.05
C THR A 215 -8.85 -14.53 -5.14
N PHE A 216 -9.69 -13.63 -5.62
CA PHE A 216 -10.20 -12.52 -4.81
C PHE A 216 -11.65 -12.77 -4.44
N PHE A 217 -11.99 -12.46 -3.19
CA PHE A 217 -13.28 -12.81 -2.61
C PHE A 217 -14.21 -11.61 -2.56
N ILE A 218 -15.47 -11.86 -2.90
CA ILE A 218 -16.56 -10.88 -2.92
C ILE A 218 -17.70 -11.44 -2.07
N ASP A 219 -18.23 -10.66 -1.13
CA ASP A 219 -19.38 -11.05 -0.29
C ASP A 219 -20.71 -10.42 -0.74
N ASP A 220 -20.68 -9.46 -1.67
CA ASP A 220 -21.87 -8.88 -2.31
C ASP A 220 -22.16 -9.51 -3.69
N PHE A 221 -23.34 -10.14 -3.79
CA PHE A 221 -23.77 -10.82 -5.01
C PHE A 221 -23.93 -9.90 -6.23
N LYS A 222 -24.30 -8.63 -6.03
CA LYS A 222 -24.42 -7.65 -7.14
C LYS A 222 -23.04 -7.32 -7.69
N ILE A 223 -22.06 -7.07 -6.82
CA ILE A 223 -20.68 -6.80 -7.22
C ILE A 223 -20.09 -8.00 -7.95
N PHE A 224 -20.31 -9.21 -7.43
CA PHE A 224 -19.87 -10.43 -8.10
C PHE A 224 -20.42 -10.55 -9.52
N ASN A 225 -21.71 -10.23 -9.73
CA ASN A 225 -22.30 -10.26 -11.07
C ASN A 225 -21.76 -9.16 -12.00
N PHE A 226 -21.39 -7.99 -11.48
CA PHE A 226 -20.73 -6.95 -12.28
C PHE A 226 -19.33 -7.40 -12.70
N VAL A 227 -18.52 -7.89 -11.76
CA VAL A 227 -17.13 -8.31 -12.00
C VAL A 227 -17.05 -9.53 -12.94
N THR A 228 -18.01 -10.44 -12.85
CA THR A 228 -18.11 -11.61 -13.75
C THR A 228 -18.74 -11.28 -15.11
N GLY A 229 -19.16 -10.02 -15.34
CA GLY A 229 -19.76 -9.59 -16.60
C GLY A 229 -21.18 -10.14 -16.85
N ARG A 230 -21.81 -10.76 -15.84
CA ARG A 230 -23.18 -11.30 -15.94
C ARG A 230 -24.22 -10.20 -16.01
N VAL A 231 -23.93 -9.05 -15.40
CA VAL A 231 -24.81 -7.89 -15.39
C VAL A 231 -23.99 -6.66 -15.78
N ILE A 232 -24.52 -5.87 -16.72
CA ILE A 232 -23.96 -4.56 -17.04
C ILE A 232 -24.44 -3.58 -15.97
N PRO A 233 -23.55 -2.88 -15.25
CA PRO A 233 -23.95 -1.88 -14.28
C PRO A 233 -24.79 -0.80 -14.98
N ARG A 234 -26.04 -0.61 -14.54
CA ARG A 234 -26.82 0.60 -14.85
C ARG A 234 -26.40 1.81 -14.01
N ALA A 235 -25.32 1.64 -13.24
CA ALA A 235 -24.86 2.53 -12.19
C ALA A 235 -24.15 3.79 -12.72
N SER A 236 -23.76 4.68 -11.80
CA SER A 236 -23.01 5.91 -12.09
C SER A 236 -21.72 5.65 -12.87
N ASN A 237 -21.24 6.67 -13.60
CA ASN A 237 -19.99 6.65 -14.36
C ASN A 237 -18.79 6.14 -13.52
N THR A 238 -18.78 6.45 -12.22
CA THR A 238 -17.76 6.00 -11.25
C THR A 238 -17.69 4.47 -11.15
N VAL A 239 -18.82 3.77 -11.00
CA VAL A 239 -18.84 2.31 -10.88
C VAL A 239 -18.36 1.65 -12.17
N ALA A 240 -18.74 2.20 -13.33
CA ALA A 240 -18.25 1.70 -14.62
C ALA A 240 -16.74 1.88 -14.77
N THR A 241 -16.20 3.00 -14.31
CA THR A 241 -14.74 3.27 -14.33
C THR A 241 -13.99 2.31 -13.42
N LEU A 242 -14.48 2.08 -12.20
CA LEU A 242 -13.88 1.11 -11.27
C LEU A 242 -13.95 -0.32 -11.83
N LEU A 243 -15.06 -0.72 -12.44
CA LEU A 243 -15.17 -2.03 -13.08
C LEU A 243 -14.17 -2.21 -14.23
N ASN A 244 -13.96 -1.17 -15.04
CA ASN A 244 -12.93 -1.18 -16.08
C ASN A 244 -11.52 -1.32 -15.46
N GLN A 245 -11.24 -0.61 -14.37
CA GLN A 245 -9.96 -0.75 -13.66
C GLN A 245 -9.75 -2.17 -13.13
N VAL A 246 -10.76 -2.76 -12.45
CA VAL A 246 -10.72 -4.16 -12.01
C VAL A 246 -10.44 -5.07 -13.20
N THR A 247 -11.13 -4.88 -14.33
CA THR A 247 -10.93 -5.70 -15.54
C THR A 247 -9.50 -5.60 -16.08
N LEU A 248 -8.94 -4.39 -16.12
CA LEU A 248 -7.56 -4.15 -16.56
C LEU A 248 -6.53 -4.76 -15.60
N LEU A 249 -6.75 -4.66 -14.29
CA LEU A 249 -5.87 -5.24 -13.27
C LEU A 249 -5.88 -6.76 -13.35
N ARG A 250 -7.07 -7.38 -13.47
CA ARG A 250 -7.22 -8.82 -13.63
C ARG A 250 -6.42 -9.39 -14.80
N ALA A 251 -6.32 -8.64 -15.91
CA ALA A 251 -5.58 -9.05 -17.09
C ALA A 251 -4.04 -9.07 -16.90
N LYS A 252 -3.52 -8.46 -15.83
CA LYS A 252 -2.08 -8.45 -15.51
C LYS A 252 -1.61 -9.70 -14.78
N PHE A 253 -2.53 -10.49 -14.23
CA PHE A 253 -2.22 -11.74 -13.52
C PHE A 253 -2.14 -12.91 -14.49
N THR A 254 -1.34 -13.92 -14.16
CA THR A 254 -1.34 -15.21 -14.86
C THR A 254 -2.65 -15.97 -14.64
N TYR A 255 -3.22 -15.83 -13.43
CA TYR A 255 -4.53 -16.38 -13.09
C TYR A 255 -5.22 -15.45 -12.09
N CYS A 256 -6.44 -14.99 -12.40
CA CYS A 256 -7.20 -14.11 -11.52
C CYS A 256 -8.71 -14.36 -11.62
N GLU A 257 -9.26 -15.02 -10.59
CA GLU A 257 -10.66 -15.38 -10.54
C GLU A 257 -11.39 -14.77 -9.33
N PRO A 258 -12.60 -14.22 -9.55
CA PRO A 258 -13.48 -13.84 -8.45
C PRO A 258 -14.11 -15.09 -7.82
N SER A 259 -14.24 -15.10 -6.50
CA SER A 259 -15.02 -16.10 -5.78
C SER A 259 -16.05 -15.42 -4.89
N LEU A 260 -17.28 -15.94 -4.90
CA LEU A 260 -18.35 -15.44 -4.04
C LEU A 260 -18.28 -16.14 -2.68
N LEU A 261 -18.18 -15.38 -1.60
CA LEU A 261 -18.25 -15.89 -0.23
C LEU A 261 -19.56 -15.50 0.44
N ALA A 262 -20.04 -16.37 1.33
CA ALA A 262 -21.04 -15.94 2.29
C ALA A 262 -20.38 -15.00 3.32
N ARG A 263 -21.13 -14.02 3.81
CA ARG A 263 -20.63 -13.09 4.85
C ARG A 263 -20.13 -13.77 6.11
N SER A 264 -20.66 -14.96 6.44
CA SER A 264 -20.20 -15.79 7.57
C SER A 264 -18.80 -16.38 7.38
N ASP A 265 -18.34 -16.46 6.14
CA ASP A 265 -17.14 -17.19 5.76
C ASP A 265 -15.96 -16.24 5.46
N VAL A 266 -16.19 -14.93 5.64
CA VAL A 266 -15.16 -13.90 5.52
C VAL A 266 -14.26 -13.98 6.76
N LYS A 267 -12.98 -14.30 6.53
CA LYS A 267 -11.99 -14.51 7.60
C LYS A 267 -11.26 -13.25 8.01
N PHE A 268 -11.02 -12.36 7.06
CA PHE A 268 -10.21 -11.16 7.23
C PHE A 268 -10.92 -10.00 6.56
N VAL A 269 -11.32 -9.00 7.37
CA VAL A 269 -11.73 -7.64 7.02
C VAL A 269 -11.75 -6.81 8.30
#